data_AF-A0A1V5KBQ4-F1
#
_entry.id   AF-A0A1V5KBQ4-F1
#
_cell.length_a   1.000
_cell.length_b   1.000
_cell.length_c   1.000
_cell.angle_alpha   90.00
_cell.angle_beta   90.00
_cell.angle_gamma   90.00
#
_symmetry.space_group_name_H-M   'P 1'
#
loop_
_entity.id
_entity.type
_entity.pdbx_description
1 polymer ?
#
loop_
_entity_poly.entity_id
_entity_poly.type
_entity_poly.pdbx_seq_one_letter_code
_entity_poly.pdbx_strand_id
1 'polypeptide(L)'
;MPKLSTNLDAQNVARMVNVPDPVADQDVANKRTVDQAFGQHKVTVPVGDNMNNVFVINHGLNTTSLSFTVKEVATGNTVEADCQATTVNTATITFVTPPTSGQFEVTILG
;
A
#
# COMPACT_ATOMS: atom_id res chain seq x y z
N MET A 1 23.41 -30.28 27.43
CA MET A 1 23.04 -29.81 26.08
C MET A 1 23.70 -28.45 25.86
N PRO A 2 24.53 -28.26 24.83
CA PRO A 2 25.10 -26.95 24.55
C PRO A 2 23.96 -25.98 24.28
N LYS A 3 23.88 -24.92 25.08
CA LYS A 3 22.94 -23.84 24.83
C LYS A 3 23.65 -22.84 23.93
N LEU A 4 23.00 -22.42 22.84
CA LEU A 4 23.44 -21.28 22.03
C LEU A 4 23.16 -19.96 22.80
N SER A 5 23.65 -19.88 24.05
CA SER A 5 22.89 -19.22 25.12
C SER A 5 23.00 -17.71 25.23
N THR A 6 23.91 -17.03 24.53
CA THR A 6 24.00 -15.57 24.66
C THR A 6 24.56 -14.93 23.40
N ASN A 7 23.71 -14.18 22.70
CA ASN A 7 24.00 -13.32 21.54
C ASN A 7 24.59 -14.06 20.32
N LEU A 8 23.70 -14.53 19.44
CA LEU A 8 24.07 -15.00 18.10
C LEU A 8 24.83 -13.87 17.36
N ASP A 9 26.16 -13.96 17.27
CA ASP A 9 27.04 -12.98 16.61
C ASP A 9 27.44 -13.47 15.21
N ALA A 10 27.07 -12.68 14.20
CA ALA A 10 27.24 -12.97 12.77
C ALA A 10 28.29 -12.08 12.10
N GLN A 11 29.23 -11.50 12.87
CA GLN A 11 30.44 -10.74 12.49
C GLN A 11 30.49 -10.26 11.02
N ASN A 12 29.47 -9.51 10.65
CA ASN A 12 29.33 -8.70 9.43
C ASN A 12 28.91 -9.39 8.11
N VAL A 13 28.81 -10.72 8.00
CA VAL A 13 28.49 -11.38 6.69
C VAL A 13 27.47 -12.52 6.76
N ALA A 14 27.19 -13.11 7.93
CA ALA A 14 26.27 -14.24 7.98
C ALA A 14 24.81 -13.77 7.90
N ARG A 15 24.09 -14.21 6.85
CA ARG A 15 22.65 -14.03 6.68
C ARG A 15 21.92 -15.34 6.96
N MET A 16 20.77 -15.26 7.63
CA MET A 16 19.86 -16.39 7.71
C MET A 16 19.23 -16.60 6.33
N VAL A 17 19.41 -17.80 5.75
CA VAL A 17 18.80 -18.20 4.47
C VAL A 17 17.68 -19.21 4.71
N ASN A 18 16.74 -19.31 3.77
CA ASN A 18 15.60 -20.23 3.84
C ASN A 18 14.74 -20.09 5.11
N VAL A 19 14.64 -18.89 5.65
CA VAL A 19 13.73 -18.57 6.76
C VAL A 19 12.29 -18.58 6.23
N PRO A 20 11.38 -19.45 6.72
CA PRO A 20 9.96 -19.44 6.36
C PRO A 20 9.28 -18.13 6.78
N ASP A 21 8.03 -17.92 6.35
CA ASP A 21 7.23 -16.82 6.89
C ASP A 21 6.91 -17.07 8.38
N PRO A 22 7.04 -16.06 9.25
CA PRO A 22 6.75 -16.21 10.67
C PRO A 22 5.26 -16.45 10.90
N VAL A 23 4.91 -17.30 11.85
CA VAL A 23 3.51 -17.65 12.18
C VAL A 23 3.16 -17.43 13.65
N ALA A 24 4.17 -17.33 14.53
CA ALA A 24 4.01 -17.13 15.96
C ALA A 24 4.76 -15.88 16.45
N ASP A 25 4.31 -15.38 17.60
CA ASP A 25 5.04 -14.35 18.32
C ASP A 25 6.44 -14.85 18.64
N GLN A 26 7.46 -14.01 18.40
CA GLN A 26 8.90 -14.29 18.56
C GLN A 26 9.57 -15.11 17.44
N ASP A 27 8.86 -15.49 16.38
CA ASP A 27 9.50 -16.03 15.18
C ASP A 27 10.45 -15.01 14.53
N VAL A 28 11.52 -15.51 13.91
CA VAL A 28 12.39 -14.67 13.08
C VAL A 28 11.64 -14.31 11.80
N ALA A 29 11.36 -13.02 11.60
CA ALA A 29 10.75 -12.54 10.38
C ALA A 29 11.75 -12.49 9.22
N ASN A 30 11.36 -12.99 8.04
CA ASN A 30 12.15 -12.77 6.84
C ASN A 30 11.95 -11.35 6.31
N LYS A 31 12.93 -10.85 5.53
CA LYS A 31 12.87 -9.47 5.01
C LYS A 31 11.61 -9.21 4.19
N ARG A 32 11.12 -10.20 3.43
CA ARG A 32 9.91 -10.07 2.60
C ARG A 32 8.68 -9.76 3.47
N THR A 33 8.48 -10.47 4.58
CA THR A 33 7.31 -10.27 5.44
C THR A 33 7.37 -8.94 6.18
N VAL A 34 8.58 -8.52 6.59
CA VAL A 34 8.81 -7.20 7.17
C VAL A 34 8.56 -6.09 6.13
N ASP A 35 9.12 -6.21 4.93
CA ASP A 35 8.93 -5.23 3.85
C ASP A 35 7.47 -5.16 3.39
N GLN A 36 6.73 -6.26 3.40
CA GLN A 36 5.29 -6.24 3.08
C GLN A 36 4.45 -5.60 4.19
N ALA A 37 4.82 -5.81 5.46
CA ALA A 37 4.13 -5.17 6.59
C ALA A 37 4.35 -3.65 6.64
N PHE A 38 5.52 -3.16 6.24
CA PHE A 38 5.88 -1.73 6.28
C PHE A 38 5.86 -1.02 4.91
N GLY A 39 5.82 -1.76 3.80
CA GLY A 39 5.90 -1.21 2.44
C GLY A 39 4.54 -0.93 1.79
N GLN A 40 3.47 -1.54 2.29
CA GLN A 40 2.11 -1.33 1.80
C GLN A 40 1.47 -0.13 2.52
N HIS A 41 1.99 1.08 2.30
CA HIS A 41 1.42 2.33 2.85
C HIS A 41 1.03 3.34 1.78
N LYS A 42 1.31 3.05 0.50
CA LYS A 42 0.98 3.93 -0.61
C LYS A 42 0.57 3.15 -1.84
N VAL A 43 -0.57 3.53 -2.40
CA VAL A 43 -1.05 3.07 -3.69
C VAL A 43 -1.33 4.28 -4.56
N THR A 44 -0.83 4.25 -5.79
CA THR A 44 -1.05 5.32 -6.77
C THR A 44 -1.62 4.72 -8.05
N VAL A 45 -2.77 5.23 -8.51
CA VAL A 45 -3.51 4.68 -9.65
C VAL A 45 -3.96 5.80 -10.59
N PRO A 46 -3.76 5.68 -11.92
CA PRO A 46 -4.33 6.62 -12.87
C PRO A 46 -5.86 6.42 -12.97
N VAL A 47 -6.60 7.52 -13.07
CA VAL A 47 -8.06 7.53 -13.09
C VAL A 47 -8.58 8.39 -14.24
N GLY A 48 -9.63 7.89 -14.89
CA GLY A 48 -10.33 8.52 -16.01
C GLY A 48 -10.41 7.62 -17.24
N ASP A 49 -11.58 7.59 -17.88
CA ASP A 49 -11.90 6.73 -19.04
C ASP A 49 -12.86 7.39 -20.04
N ASN A 50 -13.14 8.69 -19.90
CA ASN A 50 -14.11 9.48 -20.67
C ASN A 50 -15.59 9.05 -20.52
N MET A 51 -15.92 8.17 -19.57
CA MET A 51 -17.27 7.58 -19.49
C MET A 51 -17.81 7.55 -18.07
N ASN A 52 -17.03 7.05 -17.13
CA ASN A 52 -17.47 6.79 -15.78
C ASN A 52 -17.14 7.97 -14.86
N ASN A 53 -18.07 8.22 -13.94
CA ASN A 53 -17.87 9.15 -12.83
C ASN A 53 -17.35 8.45 -11.58
N VAL A 54 -17.51 7.13 -11.48
CA VAL A 54 -17.25 6.35 -10.27
C VAL A 54 -16.17 5.32 -10.58
N PHE A 55 -15.10 5.33 -9.78
CA PHE A 55 -13.96 4.43 -9.93
C PHE A 55 -13.72 3.68 -8.62
N VAL A 56 -13.72 2.35 -8.69
CA VAL A 56 -13.38 1.49 -7.55
C VAL A 56 -11.90 1.12 -7.64
N ILE A 57 -11.12 1.54 -6.66
CA ILE A 57 -9.69 1.28 -6.56
C ILE A 57 -9.45 0.18 -5.53
N ASN A 58 -8.89 -0.94 -5.96
CA ASN A 58 -8.39 -1.98 -5.06
C ASN A 58 -6.97 -1.61 -4.59
N HIS A 59 -6.83 -1.11 -3.37
CA HIS A 59 -5.56 -0.68 -2.79
C HIS A 59 -4.86 -1.77 -1.95
N GLY A 60 -5.59 -2.76 -1.42
CA GLY A 60 -4.95 -3.88 -0.71
C GLY A 60 -4.12 -3.48 0.53
N LEU A 61 -4.45 -2.34 1.17
CA LEU A 61 -3.74 -1.83 2.35
C LEU A 61 -4.26 -2.45 3.66
N ASN A 62 -5.32 -3.25 3.61
CA ASN A 62 -5.95 -3.89 4.75
C ASN A 62 -6.35 -2.93 5.89
N THR A 63 -6.78 -1.72 5.55
CA THR A 63 -7.21 -0.67 6.49
C THR A 63 -8.24 0.26 5.82
N THR A 64 -9.16 0.80 6.62
CA THR A 64 -10.08 1.87 6.18
C THR A 64 -9.60 3.26 6.62
N SER A 65 -8.54 3.34 7.42
CA SER A 65 -7.93 4.60 7.84
C SER A 65 -7.07 5.15 6.70
N LEU A 66 -7.72 5.74 5.71
CA LEU A 66 -7.08 6.18 4.47
C LEU A 66 -7.02 7.70 4.38
N SER A 67 -5.96 8.20 3.74
CA SER A 67 -5.89 9.56 3.22
C SER A 67 -5.78 9.52 1.70
N PHE A 68 -6.44 10.48 1.07
CA PHE A 68 -6.57 10.55 -0.38
C PHE A 68 -5.97 11.85 -0.90
N THR A 69 -5.22 11.74 -1.99
CA THR A 69 -4.81 12.88 -2.81
C THR A 69 -5.17 12.58 -4.24
N VAL A 70 -6.06 13.38 -4.83
CA VAL A 70 -6.38 13.33 -6.25
C VAL A 70 -5.66 14.49 -6.93
N LYS A 71 -4.83 14.19 -7.92
CA LYS A 71 -4.01 15.18 -8.62
C LYS A 71 -4.30 15.15 -10.12
N GLU A 72 -4.51 16.30 -10.73
CA GLU A 72 -4.57 16.42 -12.18
C GLU A 72 -3.18 16.19 -12.78
N VAL A 73 -3.06 15.25 -13.72
CA VAL A 73 -1.76 14.87 -14.29
C VAL A 73 -1.15 16.00 -15.11
N ALA A 74 -1.97 16.75 -15.84
CA ALA A 74 -1.50 17.81 -16.73
C ALA A 74 -0.93 19.02 -15.98
N THR A 75 -1.55 19.40 -14.86
CA THR A 75 -1.21 20.63 -14.13
C THR A 75 -0.46 20.37 -12.82
N GLY A 76 -0.56 19.15 -12.27
CA GLY A 76 -0.04 18.81 -10.96
C GLY A 76 -0.87 19.33 -9.79
N ASN A 77 -2.01 19.98 -10.05
CA ASN A 77 -2.88 20.53 -9.01
C ASN A 77 -3.64 19.43 -8.29
N THR A 78 -3.82 19.58 -6.97
CA THR A 78 -4.76 18.75 -6.21
C THR A 78 -6.19 19.17 -6.55
N VAL A 79 -7.06 18.20 -6.76
CA VAL A 79 -8.47 18.39 -7.07
C VAL A 79 -9.32 17.70 -6.01
N GLU A 80 -10.46 18.29 -5.67
CA GLU A 80 -11.42 17.64 -4.77
C GLU A 80 -12.33 16.71 -5.56
N ALA A 81 -12.33 15.44 -5.17
CA ALA A 81 -13.28 14.43 -5.59
C ALA A 81 -13.89 13.81 -4.34
N ASP A 82 -15.08 13.25 -4.45
CA ASP A 82 -15.65 12.50 -3.35
C ASP A 82 -14.89 11.18 -3.21
N CYS A 83 -14.23 10.98 -2.06
CA CYS A 83 -13.35 9.85 -1.80
C CYS A 83 -13.87 9.09 -0.59
N GLN A 84 -14.16 7.80 -0.78
CA GLN A 84 -14.70 6.94 0.27
C GLN A 84 -13.83 5.69 0.44
N ALA A 85 -13.45 5.38 1.67
CA ALA A 85 -12.94 4.07 2.04
C ALA A 85 -14.11 3.08 2.13
N THR A 86 -14.23 2.18 1.16
CA THR A 86 -15.41 1.30 1.01
C THR A 86 -15.24 -0.02 1.76
N THR A 87 -14.03 -0.59 1.70
CA THR A 87 -13.61 -1.76 2.49
C THR A 87 -12.18 -1.57 2.97
N VAL A 88 -11.66 -2.51 3.75
CA VAL A 88 -10.23 -2.52 4.14
C VAL A 88 -9.27 -2.61 2.95
N ASN A 89 -9.73 -3.04 1.76
CA ASN A 89 -8.88 -3.20 0.58
C ASN A 89 -9.34 -2.38 -0.63
N THR A 90 -10.47 -1.69 -0.56
CA THR A 90 -11.04 -0.95 -1.69
C THR A 90 -11.52 0.44 -1.29
N ALA A 91 -11.29 1.42 -2.17
CA ALA A 91 -11.84 2.76 -2.06
C ALA A 91 -12.64 3.11 -3.33
N THR A 92 -13.59 4.02 -3.20
CA THR A 92 -14.38 4.55 -4.30
C THR A 92 -14.08 6.05 -4.46
N ILE A 93 -13.76 6.46 -5.69
CA ILE A 93 -13.52 7.85 -6.06
C ILE A 93 -14.59 8.28 -7.04
N THR A 94 -15.31 9.35 -6.71
CA THR A 94 -16.43 9.85 -7.51
C THR A 94 -16.16 11.29 -7.97
N PHE A 95 -16.30 11.51 -9.28
CA PHE A 95 -16.17 12.81 -9.93
C PHE A 95 -17.54 13.32 -10.37
N VAL A 96 -17.70 14.64 -10.39
CA VAL A 96 -18.94 15.30 -10.87
C VAL A 96 -19.09 15.16 -12.40
N THR A 97 -17.97 15.21 -13.11
CA THR A 97 -17.89 15.08 -14.58
C THR A 97 -16.95 13.92 -14.93
N PRO A 98 -17.27 13.10 -15.95
CA PRO A 98 -16.41 11.97 -16.31
C PRO A 98 -15.02 12.46 -16.66
N PRO A 99 -13.96 12.04 -15.96
CA PRO A 99 -12.61 12.44 -16.30
C PRO A 99 -12.21 11.88 -17.66
N THR A 100 -11.40 12.63 -18.40
CA THR A 100 -10.80 12.11 -19.63
C THR A 100 -9.80 11.00 -19.32
N SER A 101 -9.45 10.19 -20.32
CA SER A 101 -8.57 9.02 -20.12
C SER A 101 -7.29 9.38 -19.37
N GLY A 102 -7.12 8.85 -18.15
CA GLY A 102 -5.95 9.10 -17.30
C GLY A 102 -5.74 10.57 -16.87
N GLN A 103 -6.81 11.36 -16.82
CA GLN A 103 -6.74 12.78 -16.44
C GLN A 103 -6.17 13.00 -15.03
N PHE A 104 -6.49 12.09 -14.10
CA PHE A 104 -6.12 12.20 -12.70
C PHE A 104 -5.22 11.05 -12.25
N GLU A 105 -4.43 11.32 -11.21
CA GLU A 105 -3.69 10.34 -10.44
C GLU A 105 -4.21 10.36 -9.00
N VAL A 106 -4.70 9.22 -8.52
CA VAL A 106 -5.18 9.07 -7.15
C VAL A 106 -4.09 8.38 -6.34
N THR A 107 -3.62 9.05 -5.29
CA THR A 107 -2.74 8.47 -4.28
C THR A 107 -3.55 8.20 -3.01
N ILE A 108 -3.46 6.96 -2.53
CA ILE A 108 -4.08 6.46 -1.31
C ILE A 108 -2.97 6.10 -0.35
N LEU A 109 -2.98 6.66 0.86
CA LEU A 109 -2.11 6.26 1.96
C LEU A 109 -2.94 5.63 3.08
N GLY A 110 -2.40 4.59 3.72
CA GLY A 110 -3.04 3.84 4.81
C GLY A 110 -2.03 3.25 5.78
#